data_AF-A0A5J5Q090-F1
#
_entry.id   AF-A0A5J5Q090-F1
#
_cell.length_a   1.000
_cell.length_b   1.000
_cell.length_c   1.000
_cell.angle_alpha   90.00
_cell.angle_beta   90.00
_cell.angle_gamma   90.00
#
_symmetry.space_group_name_H-M   'P 1'
#
loop_
_entity.id
_entity.type
_entity.pdbx_description
1 polymer ?
#
loop_
_entity_poly.entity_id
_entity_poly.type
_entity_poly.pdbx_seq_one_letter_code
_entity_poly.pdbx_strand_id
1 'polypeptide(L)'
;MNKIGNRYSASMCNEMKKQDYPKNLQSRNDAVGGDLWTDGLICAFEYVKGQGKRGQPKSGAKVLSAQYSLKEASRRRIYANEPENVNSNNLAKSPPLKDSAVTVKDASYVTQDLNPGEEFPRAYWEPIGWDRVYQLVQMLQADDGWGSQPIELTENEDEVTVTDLAAPYWERPVGPTWWCHVAADHPSINAWLSTAQWLHPAISVALRDESTLISERMKHLFYEVPVMVAGGLLFELLGQSAGDPLAEEDDIPIVLRSWHAQNFLITALHIKGSASNINVLGIAEVQEMLIAGATNIPRTIHEVIAHLTCRLARWDDRLFRKSIFGEADEVELKFMNRRNHEDLHLFTIILNQEIRRLSTQVIRVKWSLHAREEIVFELLQHLRGNAARSLLHGVRKSTREMISEQEAVRGRLFTIQDVMQSTVRAWLQE
;
A
#
# COMPACT_ATOMS: atom_id res chain seq x y z
N MET A 1 40.47 31.99 -53.61
CA MET A 1 41.79 31.37 -53.73
C MET A 1 42.71 31.97 -52.66
N ASN A 2 42.98 31.22 -51.60
CA ASN A 2 44.30 31.07 -50.97
C ASN A 2 44.14 30.11 -49.78
N LYS A 3 44.70 28.91 -49.96
CA LYS A 3 44.93 27.88 -48.95
C LYS A 3 46.39 27.99 -48.48
N ILE A 4 46.67 27.25 -47.40
CA ILE A 4 47.97 26.75 -46.89
C ILE A 4 48.43 27.57 -45.67
N GLY A 5 48.65 26.98 -44.49
CA GLY A 5 48.54 25.57 -44.09
C GLY A 5 49.05 25.28 -42.67
N ASN A 6 48.80 24.02 -42.24
CA ASN A 6 49.59 23.19 -41.31
C ASN A 6 49.49 23.44 -39.79
N ARG A 7 49.51 22.43 -38.89
CA ARG A 7 49.38 20.96 -38.95
C ARG A 7 49.42 20.42 -37.50
N TYR A 8 48.65 19.35 -37.20
CA TYR A 8 48.78 18.34 -36.11
C TYR A 8 48.53 18.77 -34.63
N SER A 9 47.92 17.99 -33.72
CA SER A 9 47.62 16.54 -33.68
C SER A 9 46.54 16.16 -32.65
N ALA A 10 45.78 15.10 -32.99
CA ALA A 10 45.18 14.04 -32.16
C ALA A 10 44.33 14.37 -30.92
N SER A 11 43.02 14.13 -31.02
CA SER A 11 42.24 13.53 -29.93
C SER A 11 41.41 12.39 -30.51
N MET A 12 41.62 11.18 -29.97
CA MET A 12 40.99 9.95 -30.42
C MET A 12 39.50 9.96 -30.10
N CYS A 13 38.65 9.87 -31.13
CA CYS A 13 37.30 9.37 -30.98
C CYS A 13 37.36 7.86 -30.78
N ASN A 14 37.16 7.40 -29.55
CA ASN A 14 36.86 5.99 -29.29
C ASN A 14 35.37 5.77 -29.56
N GLU A 15 35.05 5.32 -30.76
CA GLU A 15 33.82 4.56 -31.04
C GLU A 15 33.91 3.21 -30.31
N MET A 16 33.42 3.15 -29.06
CA MET A 16 33.11 1.87 -28.44
C MET A 16 31.73 1.42 -28.89
N LYS A 17 31.76 0.37 -29.72
CA LYS A 17 30.64 -0.40 -30.24
C LYS A 17 29.58 -0.62 -29.18
N LYS A 18 28.34 -0.21 -29.48
CA LYS A 18 27.13 -0.66 -28.78
C LYS A 18 27.11 -2.18 -28.80
N GLN A 19 27.33 -2.80 -27.65
CA GLN A 19 26.93 -4.19 -27.44
C GLN A 19 25.44 -4.15 -27.13
N ASP A 20 24.64 -4.66 -28.07
CA ASP A 20 23.23 -4.97 -27.87
C ASP A 20 23.13 -6.01 -26.74
N TYR A 21 22.79 -5.54 -25.54
CA TYR A 21 22.33 -6.42 -24.48
C TYR A 21 20.89 -6.84 -24.82
N PRO A 22 20.56 -8.14 -24.77
CA PRO A 22 19.22 -8.59 -25.09
C PRO A 22 18.22 -7.98 -24.12
N LYS A 23 17.21 -7.30 -24.69
CA LYS A 23 15.98 -6.87 -24.03
C LYS A 23 15.28 -8.09 -23.44
N ASN A 24 15.59 -8.42 -22.19
CA ASN A 24 14.92 -9.48 -21.43
C ASN A 24 15.01 -9.20 -19.93
N LEU A 25 14.43 -8.07 -19.51
CA LEU A 25 13.69 -8.00 -18.24
C LEU A 25 12.24 -7.73 -18.60
N GLN A 26 11.66 -8.68 -19.34
CA GLN A 26 10.22 -8.74 -19.48
C GLN A 26 9.65 -9.05 -18.09
N SER A 27 8.64 -8.27 -17.72
CA SER A 27 8.03 -8.24 -16.41
C SER A 27 7.73 -9.67 -15.94
N ARG A 28 8.09 -10.00 -14.70
CA ARG A 28 7.59 -11.20 -14.03
C ARG A 28 6.10 -11.06 -13.65
N ASN A 29 5.36 -10.16 -14.30
CA ASN A 29 3.91 -10.01 -14.18
C ASN A 29 3.15 -10.65 -15.35
N ASP A 30 3.83 -11.02 -16.44
CA ASP A 30 3.18 -11.61 -17.63
C ASP A 30 2.75 -13.07 -17.42
N ALA A 31 3.22 -13.73 -16.36
CA ALA A 31 3.09 -15.19 -16.20
C ALA A 31 1.73 -15.69 -15.66
N VAL A 32 0.83 -14.81 -15.19
CA VAL A 32 -0.46 -15.22 -14.58
C VAL A 32 -1.70 -14.53 -15.16
N GLY A 33 -1.56 -13.62 -16.14
CA GLY A 33 -2.73 -12.84 -16.60
C GLY A 33 -2.63 -12.09 -17.93
N GLY A 34 -1.60 -12.33 -18.75
CA GLY A 34 -1.40 -11.57 -20.00
C GLY A 34 -2.60 -11.56 -20.96
N ASP A 35 -3.39 -12.64 -20.99
CA ASP A 35 -4.61 -12.74 -21.81
C ASP A 35 -5.89 -12.37 -21.05
N LEU A 36 -5.84 -12.29 -19.72
CA LEU A 36 -7.04 -12.11 -18.87
C LEU A 36 -7.40 -10.64 -18.65
N TRP A 37 -6.37 -9.79 -18.54
CA TRP A 37 -6.51 -8.37 -18.21
C TRP A 37 -6.21 -7.51 -19.42
N THR A 38 -7.27 -7.23 -20.19
CA THR A 38 -7.22 -6.44 -21.43
C THR A 38 -8.03 -5.16 -21.29
N ASP A 39 -7.96 -4.28 -22.30
CA ASP A 39 -8.87 -3.12 -22.43
C ASP A 39 -8.87 -2.16 -21.24
N GLY A 40 -7.70 -1.97 -20.62
CA GLY A 40 -7.51 -1.08 -19.48
C GLY A 40 -7.85 -1.70 -18.12
N LEU A 41 -8.20 -3.00 -18.07
CA LEU A 41 -8.22 -3.76 -16.82
C LEU A 41 -6.77 -4.00 -16.38
N ILE A 42 -6.40 -3.53 -15.20
CA ILE A 42 -5.06 -3.73 -14.63
C ILE A 42 -5.03 -5.06 -13.88
N CYS A 43 -5.98 -5.26 -12.98
CA CYS A 43 -6.24 -6.54 -12.34
C CYS A 43 -7.65 -6.62 -11.78
N ALA A 44 -8.19 -7.83 -11.66
CA ALA A 44 -9.43 -8.06 -10.94
C ALA A 44 -9.42 -9.43 -10.26
N PHE A 45 -10.10 -9.51 -9.12
CA PHE A 45 -10.14 -10.71 -8.29
C PHE A 45 -11.53 -10.95 -7.71
N GLU A 46 -11.94 -12.21 -7.61
CA GLU A 46 -13.10 -12.66 -6.86
C GLU A 46 -12.66 -13.55 -5.69
N TYR A 47 -13.21 -13.31 -4.51
CA TYR A 47 -12.91 -14.10 -3.32
C TYR A 47 -13.80 -15.34 -3.27
N VAL A 48 -13.17 -16.51 -3.38
CA VAL A 48 -13.82 -17.81 -3.32
C VAL A 48 -13.76 -18.34 -1.88
N LYS A 49 -14.92 -18.41 -1.24
CA LYS A 49 -15.05 -19.05 0.08
C LYS A 49 -14.86 -20.55 -0.06
N GLY A 50 -13.88 -21.11 0.65
CA GLY A 50 -13.71 -22.54 0.71
C GLY A 50 -15.00 -23.22 1.20
N GLN A 51 -15.54 -24.16 0.41
CA GLN A 51 -16.70 -24.95 0.80
C GLN A 51 -16.32 -25.92 1.93
N GLY A 52 -16.47 -25.48 3.18
CA GLY A 52 -16.59 -26.44 4.29
C GLY A 52 -17.76 -27.35 3.99
N LYS A 53 -17.53 -28.66 3.87
CA LYS A 53 -18.60 -29.67 3.74
C LYS A 53 -19.66 -29.35 4.81
N ARG A 54 -20.80 -28.79 4.40
CA ARG A 54 -21.99 -28.70 5.25
C ARG A 54 -22.33 -30.14 5.58
N GLY A 55 -22.08 -30.54 6.83
CA GLY A 55 -22.47 -31.85 7.33
C GLY A 55 -23.95 -32.05 7.02
N GLN A 56 -24.26 -33.12 6.28
CA GLN A 56 -25.65 -33.54 6.11
C GLN A 56 -26.28 -33.70 7.50
N PRO A 57 -27.52 -33.22 7.73
CA PRO A 57 -28.22 -33.47 8.97
C PRO A 57 -28.63 -34.95 8.98
N LYS A 58 -27.85 -35.81 9.66
CA LYS A 58 -28.31 -37.16 9.95
C LYS A 58 -29.35 -37.09 11.05
N SER A 59 -30.59 -37.40 10.68
CA SER A 59 -31.71 -37.58 11.59
C SER A 59 -31.43 -38.69 12.61
N GLY A 60 -31.69 -38.37 13.88
CA GLY A 60 -32.24 -39.24 14.93
C GLY A 60 -31.63 -40.63 15.18
N ALA A 61 -30.90 -40.78 16.29
CA ALA A 61 -31.22 -41.76 17.34
C ALA A 61 -30.33 -41.52 18.58
N LYS A 62 -30.97 -41.25 19.72
CA LYS A 62 -30.34 -41.29 21.05
C LYS A 62 -30.29 -42.74 21.54
N VAL A 63 -29.28 -43.03 22.38
CA VAL A 63 -29.34 -43.69 23.71
C VAL A 63 -28.15 -44.65 23.94
N LEU A 64 -27.30 -44.26 24.92
CA LEU A 64 -26.65 -45.01 26.04
C LEU A 64 -26.18 -46.46 25.81
N SER A 65 -25.08 -47.02 26.35
CA SER A 65 -24.05 -46.67 27.34
C SER A 65 -23.15 -47.92 27.54
N ALA A 66 -22.02 -47.76 28.25
CA ALA A 66 -21.23 -48.80 28.96
C ALA A 66 -20.28 -49.68 28.10
N GLN A 67 -18.97 -49.42 28.14
CA GLN A 67 -17.96 -50.01 29.07
C GLN A 67 -17.47 -51.40 28.68
N TYR A 68 -16.25 -51.47 28.13
CA TYR A 68 -15.15 -52.39 28.49
C TYR A 68 -13.86 -51.66 28.04
N SER A 69 -13.06 -51.10 28.95
CA SER A 69 -11.93 -51.73 29.68
C SER A 69 -10.74 -52.04 28.77
N LEU A 70 -9.47 -51.86 29.12
CA LEU A 70 -8.72 -51.20 30.20
C LEU A 70 -7.24 -51.51 29.86
N LYS A 71 -6.32 -50.56 30.05
CA LYS A 71 -4.86 -50.66 30.33
C LYS A 71 -4.17 -49.45 29.69
N GLU A 72 -3.35 -48.64 30.34
CA GLU A 72 -2.70 -48.59 31.66
C GLU A 72 -2.41 -47.09 31.87
N ALA A 73 -2.91 -46.42 32.91
CA ALA A 73 -2.36 -46.37 34.26
C ALA A 73 -0.90 -45.93 34.33
N SER A 74 -0.68 -44.63 34.59
CA SER A 74 0.25 -44.08 35.60
C SER A 74 0.37 -42.56 35.41
N ARG A 75 0.34 -41.67 36.40
CA ARG A 75 -0.11 -41.69 37.79
C ARG A 75 -0.05 -40.21 38.22
N ARG A 76 -1.17 -39.71 38.72
CA ARG A 76 -1.34 -38.65 39.75
C ARG A 76 -0.89 -37.20 39.47
N ARG A 77 -1.95 -36.37 39.48
CA ARG A 77 -2.06 -34.98 39.90
C ARG A 77 -1.42 -34.66 41.27
N ILE A 78 -0.82 -33.46 41.32
CA ILE A 78 -1.04 -32.32 42.24
C ILE A 78 -0.85 -32.55 43.75
N TYR A 79 0.06 -31.77 44.34
CA TYR A 79 -0.24 -30.95 45.53
C TYR A 79 0.45 -29.59 45.40
N ALA A 80 -0.35 -28.54 45.59
CA ALA A 80 0.11 -27.19 45.89
C ALA A 80 0.58 -27.12 47.35
N ASN A 81 1.56 -26.26 47.64
CA ASN A 81 1.68 -25.39 48.82
C ASN A 81 3.06 -24.71 48.81
N GLU A 82 3.10 -23.38 48.76
CA GLU A 82 4.16 -22.59 49.41
C GLU A 82 3.81 -22.43 50.90
N PRO A 83 4.81 -22.28 51.79
CA PRO A 83 5.24 -20.92 52.17
C PRO A 83 6.76 -20.74 52.41
N GLU A 84 7.12 -19.44 52.41
CA GLU A 84 8.33 -18.71 52.81
C GLU A 84 9.33 -19.36 53.80
N ASN A 85 10.65 -19.16 53.63
CA ASN A 85 11.44 -18.04 54.19
C ASN A 85 12.97 -18.33 54.40
N VAL A 86 13.79 -17.29 54.15
CA VAL A 86 15.17 -16.90 54.59
C VAL A 86 16.47 -17.72 54.29
N ASN A 87 17.43 -16.97 53.69
CA ASN A 87 18.91 -16.95 53.85
C ASN A 87 19.75 -18.18 53.41
N SER A 88 20.91 -18.06 52.74
CA SER A 88 21.93 -17.01 52.75
C SER A 88 22.98 -17.18 51.62
N ASN A 89 23.55 -16.05 51.17
CA ASN A 89 24.97 -15.81 50.82
C ASN A 89 25.70 -16.72 49.80
N ASN A 90 26.10 -16.19 48.64
CA ASN A 90 27.45 -15.62 48.45
C ASN A 90 27.84 -15.31 46.99
N LEU A 91 28.79 -14.40 46.92
CA LEU A 91 29.27 -13.53 45.87
C LEU A 91 30.35 -14.18 44.96
N ALA A 92 30.40 -13.67 43.72
CA ALA A 92 31.55 -13.60 42.80
C ALA A 92 32.18 -14.88 42.24
N LYS A 93 32.13 -14.99 40.91
CA LYS A 93 33.32 -15.13 40.04
C LYS A 93 32.91 -14.95 38.56
N SER A 94 33.46 -13.92 37.94
CA SER A 94 33.47 -13.63 36.51
C SER A 94 34.15 -14.73 35.68
N PRO A 95 33.74 -14.99 34.43
CA PRO A 95 34.58 -15.68 33.45
C PRO A 95 35.15 -14.70 32.38
N PRO A 96 36.31 -15.03 31.78
CA PRO A 96 36.99 -14.17 30.82
C PRO A 96 36.46 -14.32 29.39
N LEU A 97 36.65 -13.27 28.58
CA LEU A 97 36.49 -13.26 27.13
C LEU A 97 37.28 -14.40 26.45
N LYS A 98 36.63 -15.10 25.52
CA LYS A 98 37.28 -15.69 24.34
C LYS A 98 36.38 -15.55 23.12
N ASP A 99 37.00 -15.07 22.05
CA ASP A 99 36.48 -14.98 20.69
C ASP A 99 35.92 -16.33 20.21
N SER A 100 34.79 -16.30 19.53
CA SER A 100 34.42 -17.34 18.58
C SER A 100 33.47 -16.78 17.52
N ALA A 101 33.95 -16.90 16.28
CA ALA A 101 33.25 -16.61 15.05
C ALA A 101 31.85 -17.23 15.02
N VAL A 102 30.84 -16.43 14.71
CA VAL A 102 29.49 -16.90 14.37
C VAL A 102 29.55 -17.38 12.92
N THR A 103 29.70 -18.69 12.75
CA THR A 103 29.35 -19.37 11.52
C THR A 103 27.83 -19.51 11.44
N VAL A 104 27.29 -19.04 10.31
CA VAL A 104 25.90 -19.22 9.89
C VAL A 104 25.59 -20.71 9.88
N LYS A 105 24.70 -21.17 10.78
CA LYS A 105 24.11 -22.50 10.69
C LYS A 105 22.85 -22.42 9.84
N ASP A 106 22.91 -23.08 8.70
CA ASP A 106 21.77 -23.49 7.89
C ASP A 106 20.65 -24.07 8.77
N ALA A 107 19.50 -23.39 8.77
CA ALA A 107 18.26 -23.99 9.20
C ALA A 107 17.67 -24.75 8.00
N SER A 108 18.03 -26.02 7.90
CA SER A 108 17.38 -26.97 7.01
C SER A 108 15.88 -27.03 7.31
N TYR A 109 15.07 -26.69 6.30
CA TYR A 109 13.62 -26.89 6.30
C TYR A 109 13.31 -28.36 6.57
N VAL A 110 12.70 -28.64 7.73
CA VAL A 110 12.01 -29.91 7.96
C VAL A 110 10.67 -29.79 7.26
N THR A 111 10.62 -30.31 6.04
CA THR A 111 9.38 -30.61 5.32
C THR A 111 8.63 -31.64 6.16
N GLN A 112 7.63 -31.20 6.91
CA GLN A 112 6.72 -32.11 7.56
C GLN A 112 5.73 -32.57 6.49
N ASP A 113 5.96 -33.78 5.99
CA ASP A 113 5.11 -34.45 5.01
C ASP A 113 3.65 -34.44 5.49
N LEU A 114 2.82 -33.64 4.82
CA LEU A 114 1.38 -33.65 4.99
C LEU A 114 0.81 -34.80 4.14
N ASN A 115 0.02 -35.66 4.79
CA ASN A 115 -0.69 -36.75 4.15
C ASN A 115 -1.55 -36.24 2.97
N PRO A 116 -1.57 -36.93 1.81
CA PRO A 116 -2.46 -36.59 0.71
C PRO A 116 -3.88 -37.05 1.05
N GLY A 117 -4.73 -36.13 1.52
CA GLY A 117 -6.14 -36.48 1.77
C GLY A 117 -6.99 -35.49 2.58
N GLU A 118 -6.42 -34.47 3.20
CA GLU A 118 -7.20 -33.43 3.89
C GLU A 118 -7.00 -32.06 3.21
N GLU A 119 -7.64 -31.87 2.07
CA GLU A 119 -7.87 -30.53 1.53
C GLU A 119 -8.84 -29.80 2.46
N PHE A 120 -8.29 -29.00 3.38
CA PHE A 120 -9.07 -27.93 3.98
C PHE A 120 -9.61 -27.03 2.85
N PRO A 121 -10.86 -26.57 2.92
CA PRO A 121 -11.38 -25.60 1.97
C PRO A 121 -10.58 -24.30 2.12
N ARG A 122 -9.53 -24.13 1.31
CA ARG A 122 -8.70 -22.94 1.34
C ARG A 122 -9.51 -21.84 0.69
N ALA A 123 -9.80 -20.78 1.43
CA ALA A 123 -10.33 -19.58 0.82
C ALA A 123 -9.20 -18.86 0.09
N TYR A 124 -9.47 -18.36 -1.11
CA TYR A 124 -8.47 -17.72 -1.97
C TYR A 124 -9.13 -16.64 -2.84
N TRP A 125 -8.29 -15.81 -3.46
CA TRP A 125 -8.72 -14.88 -4.50
C TRP A 125 -8.39 -15.45 -5.87
N GLU A 126 -9.41 -15.59 -6.69
CA GLU A 126 -9.29 -16.04 -8.08
C GLU A 126 -9.11 -14.82 -8.99
N PRO A 127 -8.07 -14.76 -9.83
CA PRO A 127 -7.96 -13.74 -10.87
C PRO A 127 -9.12 -13.86 -11.86
N ILE A 128 -9.78 -12.73 -12.16
CA ILE A 128 -10.91 -12.69 -13.08
C ILE A 128 -10.68 -11.67 -14.21
N GLY A 129 -11.31 -11.88 -15.35
CA GLY A 129 -11.32 -10.98 -16.51
C GLY A 129 -12.68 -10.33 -16.73
N TRP A 130 -12.81 -9.58 -17.84
CA TRP A 130 -14.01 -8.82 -18.16
C TRP A 130 -15.30 -9.65 -18.18
N ASP A 131 -15.28 -10.85 -18.75
CA ASP A 131 -16.46 -11.71 -18.84
C ASP A 131 -17.09 -11.96 -17.47
N ARG A 132 -16.24 -12.21 -16.46
CA ARG A 132 -16.69 -12.43 -15.09
C ARG A 132 -17.09 -11.12 -14.41
N VAL A 133 -16.35 -10.03 -14.63
CA VAL A 133 -16.72 -8.69 -14.13
C VAL A 133 -18.10 -8.27 -14.62
N TYR A 134 -18.42 -8.47 -15.90
CA TYR A 134 -19.75 -8.16 -16.45
C TYR A 134 -20.85 -9.02 -15.83
N GLN A 135 -20.61 -10.31 -15.58
CA GLN A 135 -21.56 -11.17 -14.85
C GLN A 135 -21.81 -10.66 -13.43
N LEU A 136 -20.74 -10.30 -12.70
CA LEU A 136 -20.83 -9.77 -11.34
C LEU A 136 -21.64 -8.46 -11.32
N VAL A 137 -21.43 -7.58 -12.31
CA VAL A 137 -22.19 -6.34 -12.47
C VAL A 137 -23.66 -6.60 -12.80
N GLN A 138 -23.97 -7.57 -13.67
CA GLN A 138 -25.36 -7.93 -14.00
C GLN A 138 -26.10 -8.47 -12.77
N MET A 139 -25.41 -9.20 -11.89
CA MET A 139 -26.00 -9.66 -10.61
C MET A 139 -26.41 -8.48 -9.71
N LEU A 140 -25.73 -7.33 -9.78
CA LEU A 140 -26.12 -6.12 -9.05
C LEU A 140 -27.40 -5.48 -9.62
N GLN A 141 -27.71 -5.70 -10.90
CA GLN A 141 -28.89 -5.14 -11.58
C GLN A 141 -30.14 -6.01 -11.44
N ALA A 142 -30.00 -7.29 -11.12
CA ALA A 142 -31.13 -8.23 -11.09
C ALA A 142 -31.95 -8.16 -9.78
N ASP A 143 -31.48 -7.43 -8.77
CA ASP A 143 -32.11 -7.34 -7.45
C ASP A 143 -33.02 -6.10 -7.34
N ASP A 144 -33.94 -5.92 -8.30
CA ASP A 144 -34.95 -4.84 -8.27
C ASP A 144 -36.19 -5.21 -7.42
N GLY A 145 -36.06 -6.20 -6.52
CA GLY A 145 -37.16 -6.90 -5.83
C GLY A 145 -37.30 -6.62 -4.32
N TRP A 146 -36.93 -5.44 -3.83
CA TRP A 146 -36.81 -5.15 -2.39
C TRP A 146 -38.11 -4.67 -1.71
N GLY A 147 -39.20 -5.45 -1.85
CA GLY A 147 -40.51 -5.09 -1.31
C GLY A 147 -40.98 -5.83 -0.05
N SER A 148 -40.44 -7.02 0.28
CA SER A 148 -41.11 -7.83 1.30
C SER A 148 -40.32 -9.05 1.76
N GLN A 149 -39.46 -8.90 2.78
CA GLN A 149 -39.29 -9.94 3.81
C GLN A 149 -38.95 -9.29 5.17
N PRO A 150 -39.69 -9.60 6.24
CA PRO A 150 -39.33 -9.17 7.59
C PRO A 150 -38.18 -10.04 8.11
N ILE A 151 -37.10 -9.41 8.58
CA ILE A 151 -35.93 -10.12 9.14
C ILE A 151 -36.04 -10.11 10.67
N GLU A 152 -36.09 -11.30 11.27
CA GLU A 152 -35.89 -11.52 12.70
C GLU A 152 -34.44 -11.17 13.08
N LEU A 153 -34.28 -10.17 13.95
CA LEU A 153 -33.01 -9.78 14.54
C LEU A 153 -32.66 -10.78 15.65
N THR A 154 -31.68 -11.66 15.42
CA THR A 154 -31.07 -12.44 16.49
C THR A 154 -30.15 -11.55 17.32
N GLU A 155 -30.40 -11.53 18.62
CA GLU A 155 -29.70 -10.78 19.68
C GLU A 155 -28.18 -11.04 19.71
N ASN A 156 -27.38 -10.21 19.03
CA ASN A 156 -25.97 -9.97 19.40
C ASN A 156 -25.33 -8.79 18.65
N GLU A 157 -25.99 -7.64 18.63
CA GLU A 157 -25.41 -6.39 18.10
C GLU A 157 -25.41 -5.32 19.19
N ASP A 158 -24.33 -5.28 19.98
CA ASP A 158 -23.99 -4.09 20.74
C ASP A 158 -23.21 -3.13 19.83
N GLU A 159 -23.64 -1.85 19.86
CA GLU A 159 -23.03 -0.66 19.26
C GLU A 159 -23.44 -0.30 17.81
N VAL A 160 -24.76 -0.25 17.55
CA VAL A 160 -25.35 0.53 16.44
C VAL A 160 -25.31 2.01 16.82
N THR A 161 -24.56 2.82 16.06
CA THR A 161 -24.45 4.28 16.30
C THR A 161 -25.41 5.03 15.39
N VAL A 162 -25.85 6.22 15.82
CA VAL A 162 -26.96 7.03 15.26
C VAL A 162 -26.78 7.42 13.76
N THR A 163 -25.64 7.11 13.15
CA THR A 163 -25.38 7.22 11.70
C THR A 163 -26.01 6.11 10.85
N ASP A 164 -26.56 5.06 11.45
CA ASP A 164 -27.18 3.92 10.75
C ASP A 164 -28.62 4.20 10.20
N LEU A 165 -29.08 5.45 10.23
CA LEU A 165 -30.49 5.81 9.97
C LEU A 165 -30.78 6.61 8.69
N ALA A 166 -29.86 6.69 7.72
CA ALA A 166 -30.15 7.37 6.45
C ALA A 166 -29.61 6.62 5.20
N ALA A 167 -30.53 6.34 4.28
CA ALA A 167 -30.40 5.83 2.91
C ALA A 167 -30.30 4.29 2.71
N PRO A 168 -30.95 3.74 1.65
CA PRO A 168 -31.48 2.38 1.57
C PRO A 168 -30.47 1.27 1.17
N TYR A 169 -29.16 1.51 1.32
CA TYR A 169 -28.13 0.58 0.84
C TYR A 169 -27.39 -0.17 1.97
N TRP A 170 -27.89 -0.06 3.20
CA TRP A 170 -27.34 -0.73 4.38
C TRP A 170 -27.86 -2.15 4.59
N GLU A 171 -28.50 -2.73 3.58
CA GLU A 171 -28.83 -4.14 3.59
C GLU A 171 -27.54 -4.98 3.69
N ARG A 172 -27.62 -6.09 4.44
CA ARG A 172 -26.48 -6.98 4.69
C ARG A 172 -25.72 -7.23 3.37
N PRO A 173 -24.38 -7.23 3.36
CA PRO A 173 -23.63 -7.41 2.12
C PRO A 173 -24.02 -8.71 1.41
N VAL A 174 -24.86 -8.62 0.37
CA VAL A 174 -25.30 -9.77 -0.42
C VAL A 174 -24.37 -9.91 -1.63
N GLY A 175 -24.07 -11.14 -2.03
CA GLY A 175 -23.31 -11.41 -3.24
C GLY A 175 -21.81 -11.67 -3.05
N PRO A 176 -21.12 -11.98 -4.16
CA PRO A 176 -19.69 -12.31 -4.17
C PRO A 176 -18.83 -11.12 -3.76
N THR A 177 -17.66 -11.43 -3.20
CA THR A 177 -16.68 -10.42 -2.79
C THR A 177 -15.64 -10.25 -3.90
N TRP A 178 -15.46 -9.04 -4.43
CA TRP A 178 -14.58 -8.84 -5.58
C TRP A 178 -13.93 -7.46 -5.63
N TRP A 179 -12.75 -7.36 -6.26
CA TRP A 179 -12.03 -6.11 -6.49
C TRP A 179 -11.70 -6.01 -7.98
N CYS A 180 -11.96 -4.84 -8.56
CA CYS A 180 -11.60 -4.50 -9.94
C CYS A 180 -10.76 -3.23 -9.97
N HIS A 181 -9.59 -3.31 -10.59
CA HIS A 181 -8.65 -2.21 -10.75
C HIS A 181 -8.42 -1.89 -12.22
N VAL A 182 -8.65 -0.64 -12.62
CA VAL A 182 -8.65 -0.20 -14.02
C VAL A 182 -7.79 1.04 -14.22
N ALA A 183 -7.30 1.24 -15.44
CA ALA A 183 -6.63 2.46 -15.89
C ALA A 183 -7.67 3.50 -16.33
N ALA A 184 -7.74 4.65 -15.64
CA ALA A 184 -8.82 5.63 -15.86
C ALA A 184 -8.75 6.33 -17.22
N ASP A 185 -7.54 6.45 -17.77
CA ASP A 185 -7.24 7.08 -19.06
C ASP A 185 -7.53 6.17 -20.26
N HIS A 186 -7.82 4.88 -20.03
CA HIS A 186 -8.07 3.94 -21.11
C HIS A 186 -9.47 4.15 -21.73
N PRO A 187 -9.60 4.27 -23.07
CA PRO A 187 -10.87 4.55 -23.73
C PRO A 187 -12.00 3.56 -23.41
N SER A 188 -11.69 2.27 -23.34
CA SER A 188 -12.67 1.22 -23.00
C SER A 188 -13.21 1.37 -21.57
N ILE A 189 -12.37 1.82 -20.63
CA ILE A 189 -12.78 2.06 -19.24
C ILE A 189 -13.70 3.28 -19.16
N ASN A 190 -13.36 4.35 -19.89
CA ASN A 190 -14.22 5.53 -19.98
C ASN A 190 -15.59 5.17 -20.56
N ALA A 191 -15.63 4.39 -21.65
CA ALA A 191 -16.87 3.89 -22.24
C ALA A 191 -17.67 3.04 -21.25
N TRP A 192 -17.03 2.08 -20.57
CA TRP A 192 -17.67 1.20 -19.58
C TRP A 192 -18.28 1.99 -18.41
N LEU A 193 -17.51 2.89 -17.79
CA LEU A 193 -17.98 3.72 -16.67
C LEU A 193 -19.06 4.72 -17.11
N SER A 194 -18.99 5.25 -18.34
CA SER A 194 -19.96 6.22 -18.86
C SER A 194 -21.33 5.61 -19.17
N THR A 195 -21.37 4.33 -19.54
CA THR A 195 -22.57 3.61 -19.97
C THR A 195 -23.17 2.72 -18.87
N ALA A 196 -22.50 2.64 -17.71
CA ALA A 196 -22.93 1.87 -16.56
C ALA A 196 -24.21 2.41 -15.92
N GLN A 197 -25.35 1.76 -16.17
CA GLN A 197 -26.64 2.14 -15.57
C GLN A 197 -26.76 1.79 -14.08
N TRP A 198 -25.98 0.82 -13.61
CA TRP A 198 -25.91 0.40 -12.21
C TRP A 198 -25.07 1.33 -11.33
N LEU A 199 -24.30 2.23 -11.95
CA LEU A 199 -23.41 3.16 -11.25
C LEU A 199 -24.05 4.54 -11.20
N HIS A 200 -24.10 5.16 -10.01
CA HIS A 200 -24.61 6.52 -9.90
C HIS A 200 -23.79 7.48 -10.79
N PRO A 201 -24.42 8.39 -11.57
CA PRO A 201 -23.71 9.26 -12.50
C PRO A 201 -22.57 10.07 -11.87
N ALA A 202 -22.75 10.54 -10.63
CA ALA A 202 -21.68 11.26 -9.92
C ALA A 202 -20.46 10.38 -9.63
N ILE A 203 -20.65 9.09 -9.35
CA ILE A 203 -19.55 8.14 -9.11
C ILE A 203 -18.86 7.82 -10.44
N SER A 204 -19.64 7.62 -11.50
CA SER A 204 -19.10 7.44 -12.86
C SER A 204 -18.20 8.61 -13.28
N VAL A 205 -18.60 9.85 -13.01
CA VAL A 205 -17.78 11.03 -13.29
C VAL A 205 -16.55 11.05 -12.38
N ALA A 206 -16.73 10.84 -11.07
CA ALA A 206 -15.63 10.84 -10.12
C ALA A 206 -14.54 9.81 -10.46
N LEU A 207 -14.89 8.58 -10.81
CA LEU A 207 -13.90 7.56 -11.17
C LEU A 207 -13.16 7.87 -12.48
N ARG A 208 -13.77 8.63 -13.39
CA ARG A 208 -13.21 8.95 -14.72
C ARG A 208 -12.39 10.23 -14.77
N ASP A 209 -12.70 11.21 -13.94
CA ASP A 209 -12.09 12.55 -14.04
C ASP A 209 -11.54 13.02 -12.69
N GLU A 210 -10.21 12.94 -12.52
CA GLU A 210 -9.52 13.43 -11.32
C GLU A 210 -9.78 14.91 -11.01
N SER A 211 -10.14 15.73 -11.99
CA SER A 211 -10.33 17.16 -11.79
C SER A 211 -11.66 17.51 -11.15
N THR A 212 -12.65 16.61 -11.20
CA THR A 212 -13.95 16.85 -10.56
C THR A 212 -13.87 16.56 -9.07
N LEU A 213 -14.06 17.60 -8.26
CA LEU A 213 -14.12 17.49 -6.81
C LEU A 213 -15.35 16.70 -6.37
N ILE A 214 -15.13 15.67 -5.56
CA ILE A 214 -16.19 14.85 -4.95
C ILE A 214 -16.95 15.61 -3.84
N SER A 215 -16.33 16.63 -3.23
CA SER A 215 -16.96 17.46 -2.19
C SER A 215 -16.53 18.93 -2.23
N GLU A 216 -17.47 19.84 -2.03
CA GLU A 216 -17.19 21.29 -1.97
C GLU A 216 -16.33 21.70 -0.78
N ARG A 217 -16.30 20.90 0.30
CA ARG A 217 -15.42 21.11 1.47
C ARG A 217 -13.92 21.07 1.07
N MET A 218 -13.59 20.64 -0.14
CA MET A 218 -12.23 20.33 -0.60
C MET A 218 -11.65 21.34 -1.61
N LYS A 219 -12.37 22.42 -1.94
CA LYS A 219 -11.86 23.49 -2.85
C LYS A 219 -10.50 24.08 -2.41
N HIS A 220 -10.10 23.88 -1.15
CA HIS A 220 -8.87 24.39 -0.57
C HIS A 220 -7.86 23.32 -0.13
N LEU A 221 -8.18 22.02 -0.25
CA LEU A 221 -7.36 20.94 0.32
C LEU A 221 -6.44 20.27 -0.72
N PHE A 222 -6.69 20.39 -2.03
CA PHE A 222 -5.92 19.73 -3.10
C PHE A 222 -5.87 18.19 -3.03
N TYR A 223 -6.70 17.57 -2.18
CA TYR A 223 -6.93 16.12 -2.06
C TYR A 223 -8.37 15.87 -1.60
N GLU A 224 -8.87 14.66 -1.86
CA GLU A 224 -10.21 14.29 -1.45
C GLU A 224 -10.24 13.42 -0.18
N VAL A 225 -11.15 13.76 0.72
CA VAL A 225 -11.45 12.99 1.93
C VAL A 225 -12.55 11.97 1.60
N PRO A 226 -12.55 10.75 2.18
CA PRO A 226 -13.63 9.79 2.00
C PRO A 226 -15.02 10.38 2.25
N VAL A 227 -15.98 10.09 1.36
CA VAL A 227 -17.39 10.54 1.45
C VAL A 227 -18.33 9.37 1.14
N MET A 228 -19.43 9.29 1.90
CA MET A 228 -20.53 8.38 1.60
C MET A 228 -21.38 8.92 0.45
N VAL A 229 -21.45 8.19 -0.67
CA VAL A 229 -22.22 8.56 -1.86
C VAL A 229 -22.88 7.31 -2.45
N ALA A 230 -24.18 7.43 -2.78
CA ALA A 230 -24.99 6.38 -3.40
C ALA A 230 -24.83 4.99 -2.75
N GLY A 231 -24.84 4.94 -1.41
CA GLY A 231 -24.75 3.68 -0.67
C GLY A 231 -23.36 3.07 -0.54
N GLY A 232 -22.32 3.75 -1.02
CA GLY A 232 -20.95 3.31 -0.91
C GLY A 232 -20.01 4.41 -0.40
N LEU A 233 -18.78 4.03 -0.11
CA LEU A 233 -17.69 4.91 0.28
C LEU A 233 -16.84 5.26 -0.95
N LEU A 234 -16.78 6.54 -1.26
CA LEU A 234 -15.99 7.10 -2.36
C LEU A 234 -14.79 7.85 -1.77
N PHE A 235 -13.58 7.52 -2.20
CA PHE A 235 -12.35 8.05 -1.61
C PHE A 235 -11.16 8.00 -2.58
N GLU A 236 -10.12 8.76 -2.27
CA GLU A 236 -8.84 8.73 -2.96
C GLU A 236 -7.78 8.05 -2.11
N LEU A 237 -6.88 7.30 -2.74
CA LEU A 237 -5.59 6.93 -2.17
C LEU A 237 -4.48 7.56 -2.99
N LEU A 238 -3.47 8.08 -2.29
CA LEU A 238 -2.29 8.69 -2.90
C LEU A 238 -1.18 7.65 -3.03
N GLY A 239 -0.35 7.81 -4.07
CA GLY A 239 0.83 7.00 -4.26
C GLY A 239 1.78 7.58 -5.30
N GLN A 240 2.82 6.83 -5.62
CA GLN A 240 3.73 7.11 -6.74
C GLN A 240 3.97 5.85 -7.60
N SER A 241 4.06 6.07 -8.91
CA SER A 241 4.66 5.11 -9.84
C SER A 241 6.17 5.25 -9.79
N ALA A 242 6.88 4.15 -9.54
CA ALA A 242 8.33 4.14 -9.50
C ALA A 242 8.90 4.25 -10.93
N GLY A 243 9.75 5.25 -11.16
CA GLY A 243 10.44 5.42 -12.44
C GLY A 243 11.52 4.35 -12.67
N ASP A 244 11.76 3.96 -13.92
CA ASP A 244 12.86 3.06 -14.28
C ASP A 244 14.21 3.80 -14.24
N PRO A 245 15.13 3.44 -13.32
CA PRO A 245 16.46 4.07 -13.27
C PRO A 245 17.30 3.82 -14.52
N LEU A 246 17.03 2.75 -15.28
CA LEU A 246 17.74 2.42 -16.51
C LEU A 246 17.27 3.27 -17.70
N ALA A 247 16.08 3.87 -17.60
CA ALA A 247 15.48 4.74 -18.62
C ALA A 247 15.49 6.22 -18.21
N GLU A 248 16.12 6.58 -17.08
CA GLU A 248 16.13 7.94 -16.51
C GLU A 248 14.70 8.51 -16.30
N GLU A 249 13.73 7.64 -15.96
CA GLU A 249 12.38 8.07 -15.65
C GLU A 249 12.26 8.51 -14.17
N ASP A 250 11.62 9.65 -13.93
CA ASP A 250 11.31 10.15 -12.59
C ASP A 250 10.09 9.45 -11.99
N ASP A 251 9.99 9.44 -10.66
CA ASP A 251 8.80 8.95 -9.96
C ASP A 251 7.58 9.84 -10.26
N ILE A 252 6.46 9.25 -10.67
CA ILE A 252 5.26 9.99 -11.08
C ILE A 252 4.16 9.86 -10.02
N PRO A 253 3.60 10.97 -9.52
CA PRO A 253 2.45 10.92 -8.63
C PRO A 253 1.25 10.25 -9.29
N ILE A 254 0.58 9.36 -8.54
CA ILE A 254 -0.67 8.74 -8.95
C ILE A 254 -1.76 9.03 -7.93
N VAL A 255 -3.01 9.00 -8.40
CA VAL A 255 -4.20 9.08 -7.57
C VAL A 255 -5.06 7.86 -7.89
N LEU A 256 -5.42 7.11 -6.85
CA LEU A 256 -6.28 5.95 -6.96
C LEU A 256 -7.69 6.31 -6.50
N ARG A 257 -8.57 6.60 -7.44
CA ARG A 257 -9.98 6.89 -7.16
C ARG A 257 -10.73 5.61 -6.92
N SER A 258 -11.34 5.51 -5.75
CA SER A 258 -11.83 4.24 -5.23
C SER A 258 -13.28 4.39 -4.79
N TRP A 259 -14.14 3.48 -5.26
CA TRP A 259 -15.50 3.37 -4.78
C TRP A 259 -15.76 1.96 -4.26
N HIS A 260 -16.17 1.89 -3.01
CA HIS A 260 -16.55 0.67 -2.34
C HIS A 260 -18.04 0.67 -2.05
N ALA A 261 -18.74 -0.38 -2.45
CA ALA A 261 -20.12 -0.63 -2.04
C ALA A 261 -20.31 -2.13 -1.77
N GLN A 262 -21.14 -2.45 -0.77
CA GLN A 262 -21.46 -3.83 -0.38
C GLN A 262 -20.20 -4.71 -0.19
N ASN A 263 -20.00 -5.71 -1.06
CA ASN A 263 -18.90 -6.66 -1.03
C ASN A 263 -17.86 -6.42 -2.14
N PHE A 264 -17.87 -5.26 -2.80
CA PHE A 264 -16.93 -5.00 -3.89
C PHE A 264 -16.22 -3.65 -3.81
N LEU A 265 -15.12 -3.55 -4.56
CA LEU A 265 -14.30 -2.35 -4.70
C LEU A 265 -13.95 -2.14 -6.17
N ILE A 266 -14.08 -0.90 -6.63
CA ILE A 266 -13.60 -0.45 -7.93
C ILE A 266 -12.57 0.63 -7.71
N THR A 267 -11.38 0.45 -8.29
CA THR A 267 -10.29 1.41 -8.21
C THR A 267 -9.83 1.84 -9.60
N ALA A 268 -9.86 3.13 -9.87
CA ALA A 268 -9.41 3.74 -11.11
C ALA A 268 -8.08 4.46 -10.90
N LEU A 269 -7.04 4.07 -11.65
CA LEU A 269 -5.70 4.67 -11.59
C LEU A 269 -5.65 5.93 -12.45
N HIS A 270 -5.32 7.06 -11.83
CA HIS A 270 -5.01 8.33 -12.49
C HIS A 270 -3.53 8.65 -12.34
N ILE A 271 -2.90 9.07 -13.43
CA ILE A 271 -1.45 9.35 -13.49
C ILE A 271 -1.25 10.82 -13.82
N LYS A 272 -0.46 11.55 -13.01
CA LYS A 272 -0.24 13.00 -13.16
C LYS A 272 0.88 13.38 -14.14
N GLY A 273 1.30 12.44 -14.98
CA GLY A 273 2.44 12.60 -15.87
C GLY A 273 2.43 11.55 -16.98
N SER A 274 3.55 11.36 -17.64
CA SER A 274 3.71 10.36 -18.69
C SER A 274 4.99 9.56 -18.43
N ALA A 275 4.86 8.25 -18.37
CA ALA A 275 5.97 7.30 -18.35
C ALA A 275 5.70 6.20 -19.37
N SER A 276 6.77 5.57 -19.86
CA SER A 276 6.63 4.42 -20.76
C SER A 276 6.14 3.17 -20.03
N ASN A 277 6.41 3.09 -18.72
CA ASN A 277 5.98 1.98 -17.88
C ASN A 277 5.38 2.50 -16.56
N ILE A 278 4.16 2.08 -16.24
CA ILE A 278 3.48 2.43 -15.00
C ILE A 278 3.72 1.32 -13.99
N ASN A 279 4.42 1.66 -12.90
CA ASN A 279 4.87 0.70 -11.91
C ASN A 279 4.50 1.16 -10.48
N VAL A 280 3.26 0.88 -10.09
CA VAL A 280 2.77 1.20 -8.74
C VAL A 280 3.03 0.00 -7.81
N LEU A 281 4.21 -0.02 -7.20
CA LEU A 281 4.70 -1.13 -6.37
C LEU A 281 3.76 -1.50 -5.21
N GLY A 282 3.07 -0.52 -4.63
CA GLY A 282 2.09 -0.77 -3.56
C GLY A 282 0.91 -1.62 -4.02
N ILE A 283 0.43 -1.40 -5.24
CA ILE A 283 -0.68 -2.17 -5.84
C ILE A 283 -0.18 -3.55 -6.25
N ALA A 284 1.00 -3.62 -6.88
CA ALA A 284 1.62 -4.88 -7.27
C ALA A 284 1.82 -5.83 -6.07
N GLU A 285 2.26 -5.33 -4.91
CA GLU A 285 2.39 -6.15 -3.70
C GLU A 285 1.05 -6.70 -3.19
N VAL A 286 -0.04 -5.93 -3.31
CA VAL A 286 -1.37 -6.43 -2.94
C VAL A 286 -1.82 -7.48 -3.94
N GLN A 287 -1.62 -7.25 -5.24
CA GLN A 287 -1.92 -8.22 -6.30
C GLN A 287 -1.18 -9.55 -6.08
N GLU A 288 0.13 -9.49 -5.83
CA GLU A 288 0.95 -10.68 -5.52
C GLU A 288 0.46 -11.39 -4.25
N MET A 289 0.05 -10.64 -3.23
CA MET A 289 -0.51 -11.21 -1.99
C MET A 289 -1.81 -11.98 -2.24
N LEU A 290 -2.68 -11.46 -3.11
CA LEU A 290 -3.94 -12.12 -3.47
C LEU A 290 -3.68 -13.40 -4.28
N ILE A 291 -2.75 -13.34 -5.25
CA ILE A 291 -2.38 -14.49 -6.11
C ILE A 291 -1.68 -15.58 -5.31
N ALA A 292 -0.70 -15.23 -4.47
CA ALA A 292 0.11 -16.20 -3.73
C ALA A 292 -0.67 -16.93 -2.63
N GLY A 293 -1.80 -16.36 -2.20
CA GLY A 293 -2.70 -17.01 -1.26
C GLY A 293 -2.07 -17.27 0.12
N ALA A 294 -1.35 -16.31 0.71
CA ALA A 294 -0.68 -16.46 2.00
C ALA A 294 -1.63 -16.82 3.18
N THR A 295 -1.09 -17.19 4.34
CA THR A 295 -1.92 -17.52 5.53
C THR A 295 -2.78 -16.36 6.05
N ASN A 296 -2.46 -15.13 5.66
CA ASN A 296 -3.15 -13.88 6.04
C ASN A 296 -3.79 -13.17 4.83
N ILE A 297 -4.40 -13.92 3.91
CA ILE A 297 -5.15 -13.33 2.79
C ILE A 297 -6.31 -12.48 3.32
N PRO A 298 -6.55 -11.26 2.78
CA PRO A 298 -7.71 -10.46 3.12
C PRO A 298 -9.02 -11.19 2.76
N ARG A 299 -9.97 -11.26 3.68
CA ARG A 299 -11.26 -11.96 3.48
C ARG A 299 -12.41 -11.03 3.16
N THR A 300 -12.19 -9.73 3.30
CA THR A 300 -13.19 -8.68 3.09
C THR A 300 -12.59 -7.55 2.27
N ILE A 301 -13.46 -6.77 1.62
CA ILE A 301 -13.03 -5.57 0.90
C ILE A 301 -12.40 -4.54 1.83
N HIS A 302 -12.87 -4.41 3.07
CA HIS A 302 -12.26 -3.51 4.03
C HIS A 302 -10.78 -3.85 4.29
N GLU A 303 -10.45 -5.14 4.34
CA GLU A 303 -9.06 -5.59 4.45
C GLU A 303 -8.27 -5.32 3.17
N VAL A 304 -8.88 -5.49 1.99
CA VAL A 304 -8.25 -5.12 0.70
C VAL A 304 -7.93 -3.63 0.66
N ILE A 305 -8.89 -2.76 1.02
CA ILE A 305 -8.68 -1.30 1.10
C ILE A 305 -7.56 -0.98 2.08
N ALA A 306 -7.59 -1.55 3.29
CA ALA A 306 -6.55 -1.31 4.29
C ALA A 306 -5.16 -1.77 3.83
N HIS A 307 -5.08 -2.88 3.09
CA HIS A 307 -3.83 -3.33 2.48
C HIS A 307 -3.36 -2.38 1.38
N LEU A 308 -4.23 -1.93 0.47
CA LEU A 308 -3.89 -0.93 -0.55
C LEU A 308 -3.34 0.35 0.10
N THR A 309 -4.06 0.91 1.07
CA THR A 309 -3.64 2.11 1.81
C THR A 309 -2.28 1.90 2.49
N CYS A 310 -2.08 0.75 3.15
CA CYS A 310 -0.84 0.44 3.85
C CYS A 310 0.36 0.25 2.89
N ARG A 311 0.17 -0.46 1.79
CA ARG A 311 1.26 -0.74 0.83
C ARG A 311 1.64 0.50 0.03
N LEU A 312 0.67 1.31 -0.39
CA LEU A 312 0.93 2.60 -1.03
C LEU A 312 1.70 3.54 -0.10
N ALA A 313 1.21 3.73 1.13
CA ALA A 313 1.86 4.61 2.10
C ALA A 313 3.32 4.19 2.40
N ARG A 314 3.58 2.88 2.53
CA ARG A 314 4.92 2.37 2.80
C ARG A 314 5.90 2.61 1.65
N TRP A 315 5.43 2.53 0.39
CA TRP A 315 6.27 2.79 -0.77
C TRP A 315 6.54 4.29 -0.94
N ASP A 316 5.52 5.14 -0.80
CA ASP A 316 5.70 6.59 -0.75
C ASP A 316 6.72 6.98 0.33
N ASP A 317 6.59 6.43 1.54
CA ASP A 317 7.52 6.73 2.64
C ASP A 317 8.97 6.33 2.32
N ARG A 318 9.19 5.33 1.48
CA ARG A 318 10.52 4.95 0.99
C ARG A 318 11.02 5.92 -0.07
N LEU A 319 10.16 6.31 -1.00
CA LEU A 319 10.49 7.25 -2.08
C LEU A 319 10.75 8.66 -1.54
N PHE A 320 9.97 9.13 -0.56
CA PHE A 320 10.22 10.38 0.15
C PHE A 320 11.55 10.34 0.90
N ARG A 321 11.90 9.23 1.55
CA ARG A 321 13.21 9.11 2.20
C ARG A 321 14.36 9.21 1.20
N LYS A 322 14.25 8.50 0.07
CA LYS A 322 15.25 8.56 -0.99
C LYS A 322 15.38 9.97 -1.58
N SER A 323 14.26 10.59 -1.98
CA SER A 323 14.24 11.86 -2.72
C SER A 323 14.44 13.10 -1.85
N ILE A 324 14.08 13.07 -0.56
CA ILE A 324 14.21 14.23 0.33
C ILE A 324 15.43 14.13 1.22
N PHE A 325 15.64 12.99 1.88
CA PHE A 325 16.69 12.87 2.89
C PHE A 325 18.04 12.65 2.24
N GLY A 326 18.09 11.81 1.18
CA GLY A 326 19.29 11.67 0.36
C GLY A 326 19.76 13.02 -0.15
N GLU A 327 18.87 13.80 -0.78
CA GLU A 327 19.18 15.14 -1.29
C GLU A 327 19.56 16.13 -0.17
N ALA A 328 18.89 16.09 1.00
CA ALA A 328 19.24 16.94 2.12
C ALA A 328 20.64 16.63 2.67
N ASP A 329 21.01 15.36 2.77
CA ASP A 329 22.32 14.91 3.20
C ASP A 329 23.40 15.32 2.18
N GLU A 330 23.10 15.26 0.88
CA GLU A 330 23.99 15.76 -0.17
C GLU A 330 24.20 17.28 -0.09
N VAL A 331 23.14 18.07 0.14
CA VAL A 331 23.24 19.53 0.33
C VAL A 331 24.11 19.86 1.53
N GLU A 332 23.92 19.16 2.65
CA GLU A 332 24.75 19.34 3.85
C GLU A 332 26.21 18.98 3.59
N LEU A 333 26.47 17.87 2.89
CA LEU A 333 27.81 17.42 2.55
C LEU A 333 28.51 18.41 1.61
N LYS A 334 27.82 18.93 0.59
CA LYS A 334 28.33 19.99 -0.29
C LYS A 334 28.70 21.23 0.52
N PHE A 335 27.83 21.65 1.43
CA PHE A 335 28.07 22.79 2.33
C PHE A 335 29.33 22.59 3.19
N MET A 336 29.45 21.47 3.88
CA MET A 336 30.59 21.20 4.76
C MET A 336 31.93 21.17 4.02
N ASN A 337 31.97 20.53 2.84
CA ASN A 337 33.22 20.33 2.10
C ASN A 337 33.69 21.57 1.35
N ARG A 338 32.77 22.34 0.78
CA ARG A 338 33.11 23.39 -0.20
C ARG A 338 33.14 24.80 0.38
N ARG A 339 32.51 25.04 1.54
CA ARG A 339 32.40 26.38 2.17
C ARG A 339 33.72 27.12 2.38
N ASN A 340 34.84 26.39 2.47
CA ASN A 340 36.18 26.97 2.73
C ASN A 340 37.13 26.90 1.52
N HIS A 341 36.71 26.33 0.38
CA HIS A 341 37.62 25.97 -0.72
C HIS A 341 37.20 26.55 -2.08
N GLU A 342 35.95 26.99 -2.23
CA GLU A 342 35.40 27.52 -3.47
C GLU A 342 35.12 29.04 -3.38
N ASP A 343 34.83 29.67 -4.52
CA ASP A 343 34.31 31.04 -4.54
C ASP A 343 33.00 31.09 -3.74
N LEU A 344 33.07 31.74 -2.58
CA LEU A 344 31.97 31.78 -1.62
C LEU A 344 30.69 32.38 -2.20
N HIS A 345 30.81 33.35 -3.12
CA HIS A 345 29.66 34.03 -3.71
C HIS A 345 28.94 33.11 -4.71
N LEU A 346 29.68 32.52 -5.65
CA LEU A 346 29.13 31.60 -6.64
C LEU A 346 28.58 30.33 -5.98
N PHE A 347 29.32 29.77 -5.03
CA PHE A 347 28.91 28.60 -4.25
C PHE A 347 27.59 28.86 -3.51
N THR A 348 27.47 30.02 -2.87
CA THR A 348 26.24 30.41 -2.15
C THR A 348 25.04 30.53 -3.09
N ILE A 349 25.22 31.07 -4.30
CA ILE A 349 24.12 31.18 -5.28
C ILE A 349 23.63 29.78 -5.69
N ILE A 350 24.54 28.88 -6.05
CA ILE A 350 24.20 27.52 -6.51
C ILE A 350 23.52 26.74 -5.38
N LEU A 351 24.10 26.72 -4.18
CA LEU A 351 23.55 25.96 -3.06
C LEU A 351 22.19 26.51 -2.62
N ASN A 352 21.98 27.83 -2.67
CA ASN A 352 20.66 28.42 -2.41
C ASN A 352 19.59 27.97 -3.41
N GLN A 353 19.95 27.76 -4.68
CA GLN A 353 19.01 27.25 -5.67
C GLN A 353 18.62 25.80 -5.35
N GLU A 354 19.59 24.96 -4.98
CA GLU A 354 19.33 23.58 -4.54
C GLU A 354 18.45 23.54 -3.28
N ILE A 355 18.77 24.35 -2.26
CA ILE A 355 17.98 24.46 -1.02
C ILE A 355 16.54 24.90 -1.32
N ARG A 356 16.33 25.88 -2.22
CA ARG A 356 14.99 26.33 -2.60
C ARG A 356 14.20 25.24 -3.33
N ARG A 357 14.85 24.51 -4.25
CA ARG A 357 14.24 23.37 -4.95
C ARG A 357 13.81 22.31 -3.94
N LEU A 358 14.72 21.89 -3.05
CA LEU A 358 14.45 20.86 -2.06
C LEU A 358 13.40 21.30 -1.04
N SER A 359 13.43 22.56 -0.58
CA SER A 359 12.41 23.12 0.30
C SER A 359 11.01 23.08 -0.32
N THR A 360 10.91 23.33 -1.63
CA THR A 360 9.64 23.21 -2.37
C THR A 360 9.14 21.76 -2.38
N GLN A 361 10.04 20.79 -2.56
CA GLN A 361 9.68 19.37 -2.50
C GLN A 361 9.23 18.94 -1.10
N VAL A 362 9.94 19.37 -0.04
CA VAL A 362 9.56 19.12 1.36
C VAL A 362 8.14 19.62 1.65
N ILE A 363 7.79 20.82 1.16
CA ILE A 363 6.42 21.37 1.32
C ILE A 363 5.39 20.48 0.61
N ARG A 364 5.66 20.06 -0.63
CA ARG A 364 4.76 19.19 -1.40
C ARG A 364 4.54 17.85 -0.71
N VAL A 365 5.61 17.21 -0.23
CA VAL A 365 5.54 15.94 0.51
C VAL A 365 4.72 16.12 1.79
N LYS A 366 4.96 17.19 2.55
CA LYS A 366 4.18 17.50 3.76
C LYS A 366 2.68 17.62 3.46
N TRP A 367 2.30 18.26 2.35
CA TRP A 367 0.90 18.38 1.96
C TRP A 367 0.29 17.00 1.65
N SER A 368 1.02 16.16 0.91
CA SER A 368 0.60 14.78 0.63
C SER A 368 0.46 13.93 1.90
N LEU A 369 1.29 14.15 2.92
CA LEU A 369 1.20 13.43 4.19
C LEU A 369 0.01 13.86 5.04
N HIS A 370 -0.29 15.16 5.09
CA HIS A 370 -1.51 15.64 5.73
C HIS A 370 -2.76 15.13 5.03
N ALA A 371 -2.74 15.11 3.68
CA ALA A 371 -3.79 14.47 2.89
C ALA A 371 -4.04 13.02 3.31
N ARG A 372 -2.96 12.24 3.35
CA ARG A 372 -3.00 10.84 3.77
C ARG A 372 -3.53 10.68 5.19
N GLU A 373 -3.13 11.54 6.13
CA GLU A 373 -3.62 11.50 7.51
C GLU A 373 -5.13 11.66 7.59
N GLU A 374 -5.69 12.65 6.87
CA GLU A 374 -7.14 12.91 6.83
C GLU A 374 -7.90 11.77 6.15
N ILE A 375 -7.38 11.27 5.02
CA ILE A 375 -7.96 10.10 4.33
C ILE A 375 -8.03 8.90 5.28
N VAL A 376 -6.91 8.58 5.93
CA VAL A 376 -6.83 7.45 6.86
C VAL A 376 -7.73 7.66 8.09
N PHE A 377 -7.85 8.90 8.56
CA PHE A 377 -8.74 9.24 9.66
C PHE A 377 -10.20 8.90 9.35
N GLU A 378 -10.71 9.27 8.17
CA GLU A 378 -12.08 8.95 7.77
C GLU A 378 -12.24 7.46 7.40
N LEU A 379 -11.25 6.84 6.75
CA LEU A 379 -11.29 5.39 6.50
C LEU A 379 -11.42 4.59 7.80
N LEU A 380 -10.81 5.04 8.90
CA LEU A 380 -10.95 4.40 10.22
C LEU A 380 -12.37 4.48 10.80
N GLN A 381 -13.20 5.43 10.36
CA GLN A 381 -14.60 5.54 10.77
C GLN A 381 -15.50 4.59 9.98
N HIS A 382 -15.19 4.36 8.70
CA HIS A 382 -16.06 3.60 7.81
C HIS A 382 -15.65 2.13 7.65
N LEU A 383 -14.35 1.81 7.67
CA LEU A 383 -13.88 0.44 7.49
C LEU A 383 -14.03 -0.39 8.77
N ARG A 384 -14.66 -1.55 8.63
CA ARG A 384 -14.89 -2.52 9.70
C ARG A 384 -13.82 -3.61 9.72
N GLY A 385 -13.60 -4.22 10.89
CA GLY A 385 -12.71 -5.38 11.07
C GLY A 385 -11.37 -5.06 11.73
N ASN A 386 -10.94 -5.92 12.65
CA ASN A 386 -9.74 -5.68 13.47
C ASN A 386 -8.45 -5.62 12.64
N ALA A 387 -8.34 -6.46 11.60
CA ALA A 387 -7.18 -6.47 10.71
C ALA A 387 -7.06 -5.15 9.93
N ALA A 388 -8.16 -4.67 9.35
CA ALA A 388 -8.21 -3.40 8.64
C ALA A 388 -7.86 -2.22 9.55
N ARG A 389 -8.46 -2.16 10.75
CA ARG A 389 -8.17 -1.11 11.75
C ARG A 389 -6.71 -1.11 12.19
N SER A 390 -6.14 -2.29 12.45
CA SER A 390 -4.73 -2.42 12.85
C SER A 390 -3.78 -1.86 11.78
N LEU A 391 -4.01 -2.21 10.50
CA LEU A 391 -3.24 -1.68 9.38
C LEU A 391 -3.36 -0.15 9.26
N LEU A 392 -4.59 0.39 9.29
CA LEU A 392 -4.83 1.83 9.17
C LEU A 392 -4.26 2.62 10.35
N HIS A 393 -4.30 2.10 11.57
CA HIS A 393 -3.62 2.71 12.72
C HIS A 393 -2.10 2.73 12.52
N GLY A 394 -1.52 1.67 11.95
CA GLY A 394 -0.12 1.62 11.55
C GLY A 394 0.23 2.73 10.56
N VAL A 395 -0.58 2.91 9.51
CA VAL A 395 -0.40 3.99 8.52
C VAL A 395 -0.51 5.37 9.16
N ARG A 396 -1.50 5.59 10.03
CA ARG A 396 -1.66 6.88 10.73
C ARG A 396 -0.43 7.20 11.57
N LYS A 397 0.13 6.20 12.25
CA LYS A 397 1.36 6.34 13.04
C LYS A 397 2.56 6.67 12.15
N SER A 398 2.82 5.88 11.10
CA SER A 398 3.98 6.10 10.22
C SER A 398 3.89 7.45 9.48
N THR A 399 2.69 7.88 9.12
CA THR A 399 2.45 9.18 8.48
C THR A 399 2.85 10.34 9.40
N ARG A 400 2.52 10.28 10.69
CA ARG A 400 2.92 11.29 11.69
C ARG A 400 4.41 11.31 11.96
N GLU A 401 5.01 10.12 12.02
CA GLU A 401 6.47 9.97 12.11
C GLU A 401 7.13 10.63 10.90
N MET A 402 6.67 10.32 9.69
CA MET A 402 7.16 10.93 8.45
C MET A 402 7.01 12.46 8.44
N ILE A 403 5.85 13.01 8.86
CA ILE A 403 5.66 14.47 8.97
C ILE A 403 6.73 15.08 9.90
N SER A 404 6.99 14.44 11.03
CA SER A 404 8.03 14.90 11.98
C SER A 404 9.43 14.84 11.36
N GLU A 405 9.72 13.79 10.58
CA GLU A 405 10.97 13.68 9.85
C GLU A 405 11.12 14.81 8.79
N GLN A 406 10.05 15.17 8.06
CA GLN A 406 10.06 16.30 7.10
C GLN A 406 10.31 17.64 7.78
N GLU A 407 9.75 17.86 8.96
CA GLU A 407 9.99 19.07 9.76
C GLU A 407 11.46 19.18 10.21
N ALA A 408 12.09 18.04 10.55
CA ALA A 408 13.51 17.99 10.88
C ALA A 408 14.38 18.35 9.67
N VAL A 409 14.08 17.82 8.48
CA VAL A 409 14.77 18.20 7.23
C VAL A 409 14.64 19.69 6.96
N ARG A 410 13.43 20.26 7.10
CA ARG A 410 13.23 21.71 6.92
C ARG A 410 14.10 22.53 7.89
N GLY A 411 14.20 22.11 9.15
CA GLY A 411 15.05 22.76 10.15
C GLY A 411 16.54 22.73 9.78
N ARG A 412 17.03 21.60 9.27
CA ARG A 412 18.41 21.45 8.77
C ARG A 412 18.70 22.40 7.60
N LEU A 413 17.84 22.41 6.59
CA LEU A 413 17.99 23.29 5.42
C LEU A 413 17.99 24.77 5.81
N PHE A 414 17.10 25.16 6.74
CA PHE A 414 17.07 26.53 7.26
C PHE A 414 18.37 26.91 7.98
N THR A 415 18.92 26.00 8.79
CA THR A 415 20.19 26.21 9.51
C THR A 415 21.35 26.39 8.53
N ILE A 416 21.45 25.55 7.49
CA ILE A 416 22.48 25.68 6.45
C ILE A 416 22.37 27.03 5.76
N GLN A 417 21.15 27.44 5.40
CA GLN A 417 20.90 28.71 4.73
C GLN A 417 21.32 29.91 5.60
N ASP A 418 21.03 29.88 6.91
CA ASP A 418 21.39 30.96 7.84
C ASP A 418 22.90 31.07 8.07
N VAL A 419 23.60 29.93 8.25
CA VAL A 419 25.06 29.92 8.36
C VAL A 419 25.72 30.43 7.08
N MET A 420 25.20 30.03 5.92
CA MET A 420 25.72 30.50 4.64
C MET A 420 25.53 32.02 4.47
N GLN A 421 24.35 32.55 4.82
CA GLN A 421 24.07 33.99 4.75
C GLN A 421 24.89 34.81 5.75
N SER A 422 25.14 34.29 6.95
CA SER A 422 26.00 34.96 7.94
C SER A 422 27.46 34.97 7.51
N THR A 423 27.94 33.89 6.88
CA THR A 423 29.32 33.81 6.34
C THR A 423 29.54 34.83 5.23
N VAL A 424 28.60 34.94 4.27
CA VAL A 424 28.69 35.96 3.20
C VAL A 424 28.62 37.38 3.77
N ARG A 425 27.78 37.63 4.77
CA ARG A 425 27.69 38.93 5.44
C ARG A 425 29.00 39.31 6.12
N ALA A 426 29.66 38.37 6.80
CA ALA A 426 30.96 38.60 7.42
C ALA A 426 32.03 38.92 6.37
N TRP A 427 32.08 38.16 5.27
CA TRP A 427 33.04 38.40 4.19
C TRP A 427 32.88 39.77 3.50
N LEU A 428 31.65 40.28 3.37
CA LEU A 428 31.40 41.61 2.80
C LEU A 428 31.74 42.77 3.76
N GLN A 429 31.96 42.49 5.04
CA GLN A 429 32.28 43.48 6.07
C GLN A 429 33.79 43.59 6.33
N GLU A 430 34.58 42.59 5.91
CA GLU A 430 36.04 42.63 5.81
C GLU A 430 36.47 43.36 4.53
#